data_AF-A0AAV4FIX9-F1
#
_entry.id   AF-A0AAV4FIX9-F1
#
_cell.length_a   1.000
_cell.length_b   1.000
_cell.length_c   1.000
_cell.angle_alpha   90.00
_cell.angle_beta   90.00
_cell.angle_gamma   90.00
#
_symmetry.space_group_name_H-M   'P 1'
#
loop_
_entity.id
_entity.type
_entity.pdbx_description
1 polymer ?
#
loop_
_entity_poly.entity_id
_entity_poly.type
_entity_poly.pdbx_seq_one_letter_code
_entity_poly.pdbx_strand_id
1 'polypeptide(L)'
;MIAVVALLAGLGLIVNGEPTSDNESLALPSPSCTLRGWFGNKCQFMCHCAGNEDCDKFTGHCDSGCSPDWFGPACQYASIRYSVLLREPEDMEWLTDKDDSTCNTETSEVMKIRLYDRKPLTWIRLVVKTGESIKIPEGTKECKRAGWFGDKCQYRCHCTDDVDCDKVTGVCSLGCGPGWFGPSCQYALHRDLQITYLTFRAHDGTCAGGFVTNVDDGVLDISCVTDTPVVKLELSGPGVRSLCSLHISGGKRQGDVGEKKEVRDRETLVEKRR
;
A
#
# COMPACT_ATOMS: atom_id res chain seq x y z
N MET A 1 -36.37 76.88 -23.37
CA MET A 1 -35.19 77.26 -24.16
C MET A 1 -34.87 76.13 -25.12
N ILE A 2 -34.84 76.46 -26.41
CA ILE A 2 -34.01 75.92 -27.51
C ILE A 2 -34.11 74.41 -27.84
N ALA A 3 -34.46 74.18 -29.11
CA ALA A 3 -34.54 72.92 -29.86
C ALA A 3 -33.16 72.36 -30.26
N VAL A 4 -33.11 71.10 -30.75
CA VAL A 4 -32.57 70.70 -32.09
C VAL A 4 -32.37 69.15 -32.20
N VAL A 5 -33.23 68.51 -33.02
CA VAL A 5 -32.96 67.57 -34.16
C VAL A 5 -32.33 66.19 -33.86
N ALA A 6 -33.07 65.06 -33.94
CA ALA A 6 -33.51 64.22 -35.09
C ALA A 6 -32.69 62.90 -35.18
N LEU A 7 -33.29 61.74 -34.86
CA LEU A 7 -33.85 60.73 -35.79
C LEU A 7 -32.84 60.15 -36.79
N LEU A 8 -32.46 58.87 -36.61
CA LEU A 8 -32.51 57.85 -37.67
C LEU A 8 -32.67 56.44 -37.08
N ALA A 9 -33.66 55.73 -37.64
CA ALA A 9 -34.00 54.34 -37.37
C ALA A 9 -33.02 53.38 -38.06
N GLY A 10 -32.72 52.26 -37.40
CA GLY A 10 -31.99 51.13 -37.97
C GLY A 10 -32.72 49.84 -37.63
N LEU A 11 -33.29 49.21 -38.65
CA LEU A 11 -34.06 47.98 -38.62
C LEU A 11 -33.28 46.80 -38.01
N GLY A 12 -34.00 45.94 -37.29
CA GLY A 12 -33.52 44.63 -36.91
C GLY A 12 -33.29 43.73 -38.12
N LEU A 13 -32.22 42.94 -38.05
CA LEU A 13 -32.11 41.64 -38.71
C LEU A 13 -31.64 40.63 -37.65
N ILE A 14 -32.53 39.67 -37.38
CA ILE A 14 -32.28 38.47 -36.58
C ILE A 14 -31.75 37.41 -37.56
N VAL A 15 -30.54 36.88 -37.36
CA VAL A 15 -30.17 35.50 -37.74
C VAL A 15 -29.07 34.96 -36.80
N ASN A 16 -29.50 34.06 -35.90
CA ASN A 16 -28.88 32.85 -35.35
C ASN A 16 -27.39 32.79 -34.97
N GLY A 17 -27.15 32.58 -33.67
CA GLY A 17 -25.96 31.94 -33.11
C GLY A 17 -26.18 31.66 -31.62
N GLU A 18 -26.48 30.41 -31.28
CA GLU A 18 -26.69 29.91 -29.90
C GLU A 18 -25.49 30.24 -28.98
N PRO A 19 -25.71 30.72 -27.73
CA PRO A 19 -24.70 30.60 -26.71
C PRO A 19 -24.76 29.17 -26.16
N THR A 20 -23.77 28.35 -26.52
CA THR A 20 -23.59 27.04 -25.92
C THR A 20 -23.40 27.20 -24.41
N SER A 21 -24.21 26.47 -23.66
CA SER A 21 -24.16 26.41 -22.21
C SER A 21 -22.98 25.57 -21.76
N ASP A 22 -21.81 26.20 -21.61
CA ASP A 22 -20.72 25.56 -20.88
C ASP A 22 -20.86 25.92 -19.40
N ASN A 23 -21.71 25.13 -18.74
CA ASN A 23 -21.71 24.98 -17.30
C ASN A 23 -20.40 24.28 -16.90
N GLU A 24 -19.30 25.03 -16.88
CA GLU A 24 -18.06 24.57 -16.27
C GLU A 24 -18.20 24.71 -14.75
N SER A 25 -18.91 23.75 -14.17
CA SER A 25 -18.81 23.43 -12.75
C SER A 25 -17.33 23.24 -12.43
N LEU A 26 -16.86 23.92 -11.38
CA LEU A 26 -15.55 23.77 -10.76
C LEU A 26 -15.31 22.31 -10.30
N ALA A 27 -15.05 21.41 -11.24
CA ALA A 27 -14.50 20.10 -10.98
C ALA A 27 -12.98 20.25 -10.93
N LEU A 28 -12.42 20.17 -9.72
CA LEU A 28 -10.98 20.03 -9.51
C LEU A 28 -10.44 18.90 -10.40
N PRO A 29 -9.30 19.08 -11.12
CA PRO A 29 -8.71 17.99 -11.87
C PRO A 29 -8.29 16.91 -10.88
N SER A 30 -8.99 15.78 -10.90
CA SER A 30 -8.56 14.59 -10.15
C SER A 30 -7.19 14.15 -10.70
N PRO A 31 -6.23 13.79 -9.84
CA PRO A 31 -4.89 13.41 -10.27
C PRO A 31 -4.94 12.00 -10.85
N SER A 32 -5.35 11.87 -12.11
CA SER A 32 -5.27 10.59 -12.81
C SER A 32 -3.80 10.29 -13.08
N CYS A 33 -3.26 9.26 -12.43
CA CYS A 33 -1.90 8.81 -12.65
C CYS A 33 -1.72 8.27 -14.07
N THR A 34 -1.12 9.08 -14.95
CA THR A 34 -0.83 8.70 -16.34
C THR A 34 0.47 7.92 -16.50
N LEU A 35 1.33 7.92 -15.47
CA LEU A 35 2.58 7.16 -15.47
C LEU A 35 2.31 5.68 -15.23
N ARG A 36 2.86 4.84 -16.11
CA ARG A 36 2.80 3.37 -15.98
C ARG A 36 3.50 2.93 -14.68
N GLY A 37 2.88 2.02 -13.96
CA GLY A 37 3.40 1.48 -12.72
C GLY A 37 3.25 2.40 -11.51
N TRP A 38 2.61 3.57 -11.63
CA TRP A 38 2.38 4.48 -10.52
C TRP A 38 0.90 4.60 -10.15
N PHE A 39 0.62 4.67 -8.85
CA PHE A 39 -0.74 4.72 -8.32
C PHE A 39 -0.88 5.62 -7.08
N GLY A 40 -2.12 5.88 -6.70
CA GLY A 40 -2.50 6.66 -5.52
C GLY A 40 -2.71 8.14 -5.80
N ASN A 41 -3.18 8.88 -4.78
CA ASN A 41 -3.69 10.25 -4.91
C ASN A 41 -2.69 11.31 -5.42
N LYS A 42 -1.39 11.01 -5.51
CA LYS A 42 -0.38 11.85 -6.19
C LYS A 42 0.64 11.03 -6.98
N CYS A 43 0.29 9.81 -7.37
CA CYS A 43 1.21 8.91 -8.05
C CYS A 43 2.51 8.74 -7.26
N GLN A 44 2.40 8.61 -5.93
CA GLN A 44 3.57 8.53 -5.05
C GLN A 44 4.08 7.11 -4.81
N PHE A 45 3.33 6.10 -5.27
CA PHE A 45 3.66 4.71 -5.08
C PHE A 45 3.87 4.03 -6.42
N MET A 46 4.89 3.18 -6.50
CA MET A 46 5.20 2.37 -7.67
C MET A 46 4.84 0.91 -7.39
N CYS A 47 4.11 0.27 -8.30
CA CYS A 47 3.75 -1.14 -8.23
C CYS A 47 4.69 -2.00 -9.09
N HIS A 48 4.89 -3.26 -8.68
CA HIS A 48 5.71 -4.24 -9.38
C HIS A 48 4.91 -5.53 -9.63
N CYS A 49 3.90 -5.44 -10.50
CA CYS A 49 3.04 -6.56 -10.84
C CYS A 49 3.79 -7.65 -11.64
N ALA A 50 3.35 -8.90 -11.51
CA ALA A 50 3.89 -10.02 -12.28
C ALA A 50 3.66 -9.82 -13.78
N GLY A 51 4.57 -10.36 -14.62
CA GLY A 51 4.48 -10.19 -16.08
C GLY A 51 4.63 -8.75 -16.57
N ASN A 52 5.04 -7.81 -15.69
CA ASN A 52 5.17 -6.38 -15.98
C ASN A 52 3.83 -5.75 -16.44
N GLU A 53 2.69 -6.23 -15.97
CA GLU A 53 1.40 -5.56 -16.20
C GLU A 53 1.34 -4.18 -15.50
N ASP A 54 0.42 -3.33 -15.94
CA ASP A 54 0.15 -2.05 -15.28
C ASP A 54 -0.88 -2.27 -14.17
N CYS A 55 -0.70 -1.64 -13.01
CA CYS A 55 -1.63 -1.73 -11.90
C CYS A 55 -2.78 -0.72 -11.99
N ASP A 56 -3.85 -0.98 -11.23
CA ASP A 56 -4.93 -0.02 -11.02
C ASP A 56 -4.40 1.33 -10.49
N LYS A 57 -4.88 2.44 -11.05
CA LYS A 57 -4.32 3.78 -10.78
C LYS A 57 -4.67 4.33 -9.40
N PHE A 58 -5.73 3.82 -8.79
CA PHE A 58 -6.19 4.31 -7.49
C PHE A 58 -5.67 3.43 -6.35
N THR A 59 -5.77 2.12 -6.51
CA THR A 59 -5.46 1.10 -5.49
C THR A 59 -4.07 0.50 -5.66
N GLY A 60 -3.52 0.49 -6.88
CA GLY A 60 -2.27 -0.21 -7.19
C GLY A 60 -2.42 -1.72 -7.34
N HIS A 61 -3.65 -2.25 -7.38
CA HIS A 61 -3.90 -3.68 -7.49
C HIS A 61 -3.29 -4.30 -8.76
N CYS A 62 -2.77 -5.51 -8.62
CA CYS A 62 -2.21 -6.34 -9.69
C CYS A 62 -3.04 -7.63 -9.82
N ASP A 63 -3.65 -7.87 -10.98
CA ASP A 63 -4.48 -9.06 -11.23
C ASP A 63 -3.64 -10.35 -11.22
N SER A 64 -2.40 -10.27 -11.69
CA SER A 64 -1.44 -11.38 -11.75
C SER A 64 -0.61 -11.52 -10.48
N GLY A 65 -0.89 -10.72 -9.44
CA GLY A 65 -0.09 -10.65 -8.22
C GLY A 65 1.27 -9.99 -8.43
N CYS A 66 2.21 -10.25 -7.53
CA CYS A 66 3.49 -9.54 -7.48
C CYS A 66 4.59 -10.23 -8.29
N SER A 67 5.45 -9.42 -8.90
CA SER A 67 6.73 -9.90 -9.43
C SER A 67 7.58 -10.53 -8.31
N PRO A 68 8.52 -11.45 -8.65
CA PRO A 68 9.42 -12.02 -7.66
C PRO A 68 10.10 -10.95 -6.80
N ASP A 69 10.17 -11.21 -5.50
CA ASP A 69 10.78 -10.35 -4.48
C ASP A 69 10.01 -9.06 -4.18
N TRP A 70 8.82 -8.86 -4.76
CA TRP A 70 7.92 -7.77 -4.40
C TRP A 70 6.72 -8.28 -3.62
N PHE A 71 6.25 -7.49 -2.66
CA PHE A 71 5.10 -7.80 -1.84
C PHE A 71 4.32 -6.53 -1.45
N GLY A 72 3.21 -6.72 -0.75
CA GLY A 72 2.31 -5.66 -0.31
C GLY A 72 1.01 -5.65 -1.11
N PRO A 73 0.01 -4.87 -0.67
CA PRO A 73 -1.31 -4.82 -1.32
C PRO A 73 -1.29 -4.41 -2.80
N ALA A 74 -0.24 -3.71 -3.22
CA ALA A 74 -0.03 -3.19 -4.57
C ALA A 74 1.37 -3.54 -5.10
N CYS A 75 2.01 -4.59 -4.54
CA CYS A 75 3.35 -5.02 -4.92
C CYS A 75 4.39 -3.89 -4.87
N GLN A 76 4.27 -3.02 -3.86
CA GLN A 76 5.03 -1.78 -3.75
C GLN A 76 6.28 -1.90 -2.86
N TYR A 77 6.46 -3.03 -2.17
CA TYR A 77 7.57 -3.25 -1.23
C TYR A 77 8.52 -4.30 -1.74
N ALA A 78 9.82 -3.97 -1.78
CA ALA A 78 10.87 -4.92 -2.13
C ALA A 78 11.29 -5.75 -0.90
N SER A 79 11.39 -7.05 -1.09
CA SER A 79 11.85 -8.00 -0.08
C SER A 79 13.35 -7.85 0.16
N ILE A 80 13.76 -7.82 1.42
CA ILE A 80 15.17 -7.95 1.82
C ILE A 80 15.51 -9.41 2.09
N ARG A 81 16.79 -9.75 2.01
CA ARG A 81 17.30 -11.10 2.30
C ARG A 81 17.49 -11.32 3.79
N TYR A 82 17.03 -12.46 4.27
CA TYR A 82 17.14 -12.90 5.66
C TYR A 82 17.32 -14.42 5.76
N SER A 83 17.65 -14.91 6.96
CA SER A 83 17.63 -16.35 7.31
C SER A 83 17.07 -16.54 8.72
N VAL A 84 16.63 -17.75 9.05
CA VAL A 84 16.21 -18.11 10.40
C VAL A 84 17.45 -18.54 11.22
N LEU A 85 17.55 -18.13 12.48
CA LEU A 85 18.75 -18.29 13.32
C LEU A 85 18.81 -19.61 14.10
N LEU A 86 17.71 -20.34 14.21
CA LEU A 86 17.57 -21.46 15.15
C LEU A 86 17.45 -22.84 14.49
N ARG A 87 17.55 -22.93 13.17
CA ARG A 87 17.37 -24.20 12.42
C ARG A 87 18.25 -24.27 11.19
N GLU A 88 18.48 -25.49 10.71
CA GLU A 88 19.08 -25.71 9.41
C GLU A 88 18.19 -25.08 8.33
N PRO A 89 18.75 -24.57 7.21
CA PRO A 89 17.98 -23.87 6.18
C PRO A 89 16.80 -24.67 5.61
N GLU A 90 16.91 -26.01 5.60
CA GLU A 90 15.93 -26.95 5.04
C GLU A 90 14.62 -27.01 5.86
N ASP A 91 14.67 -26.77 7.18
CA ASP A 91 13.50 -26.89 8.07
C ASP A 91 12.51 -25.71 7.93
N MET A 92 12.87 -24.69 7.15
CA MET A 92 12.14 -23.43 7.05
C MET A 92 11.87 -23.01 5.60
N GLU A 93 12.01 -23.92 4.63
CA GLU A 93 11.71 -23.64 3.22
C GLU A 93 10.30 -23.07 3.06
N TRP A 94 9.32 -23.61 3.79
CA TRP A 94 7.93 -23.14 3.82
C TRP A 94 7.79 -21.64 4.09
N LEU A 95 8.69 -21.02 4.84
CA LEU A 95 8.60 -19.58 5.17
C LEU A 95 8.94 -18.68 3.99
N THR A 96 9.63 -19.22 2.98
CA THR A 96 10.23 -18.50 1.84
C THR A 96 9.97 -19.18 0.49
N ASP A 97 9.11 -20.20 0.45
CA ASP A 97 8.77 -20.98 -0.75
C ASP A 97 7.89 -20.21 -1.74
N LYS A 98 7.44 -19.01 -1.34
CA LYS A 98 6.53 -18.13 -2.09
C LYS A 98 5.12 -18.70 -2.20
N ASP A 99 4.75 -19.61 -1.30
CA ASP A 99 3.41 -20.17 -1.18
C ASP A 99 2.80 -19.79 0.18
N ASP A 100 1.91 -18.79 0.14
CA ASP A 100 1.14 -18.30 1.29
C ASP A 100 0.26 -19.40 1.93
N SER A 101 0.07 -20.55 1.28
CA SER A 101 -0.69 -21.70 1.79
C SER A 101 0.16 -22.76 2.51
N THR A 102 1.48 -22.71 2.36
CA THR A 102 2.39 -23.62 3.06
C THR A 102 2.69 -23.08 4.45
N CYS A 103 1.98 -23.61 5.44
CA CYS A 103 2.13 -23.17 6.82
C CYS A 103 2.92 -24.15 7.66
N ASN A 104 3.61 -23.60 8.65
CA ASN A 104 4.30 -24.38 9.64
C ASN A 104 3.31 -25.15 10.53
N THR A 105 3.80 -26.23 11.13
CA THR A 105 3.07 -27.02 12.12
C THR A 105 3.75 -26.91 13.48
N GLU A 106 4.29 -25.74 13.78
CA GLU A 106 5.24 -25.56 14.87
C GLU A 106 4.60 -25.53 16.25
N THR A 107 5.35 -25.99 17.25
CA THR A 107 4.97 -25.87 18.66
C THR A 107 5.58 -24.64 19.32
N SER A 108 6.67 -24.12 18.76
CA SER A 108 7.36 -22.93 19.27
C SER A 108 6.56 -21.67 18.99
N GLU A 109 6.33 -20.88 20.02
CA GLU A 109 5.75 -19.54 19.91
C GLU A 109 6.82 -18.46 19.70
N VAL A 110 8.05 -18.85 19.37
CA VAL A 110 9.16 -17.91 19.15
C VAL A 110 9.96 -18.30 17.91
N MET A 111 10.21 -17.32 17.03
CA MET A 111 11.03 -17.45 15.84
C MET A 111 12.04 -16.30 15.76
N LYS A 112 13.32 -16.65 15.56
CA LYS A 112 14.43 -15.66 15.46
C LYS A 112 14.95 -15.61 14.03
N ILE A 113 15.03 -14.42 13.47
CA ILE A 113 15.42 -14.16 12.08
C ILE A 113 16.65 -13.24 12.06
N ARG A 114 17.62 -13.53 11.20
CA ARG A 114 18.78 -12.70 10.89
C ARG A 114 18.58 -11.97 9.58
N LEU A 115 18.81 -10.67 9.57
CA LEU A 115 18.75 -9.86 8.34
C LEU A 115 20.15 -9.66 7.75
N TYR A 116 20.32 -9.95 6.46
CA TYR A 116 21.62 -9.82 5.78
C TYR A 116 21.86 -8.43 5.21
N ASP A 117 20.83 -7.81 4.66
CA ASP A 117 20.98 -6.56 3.91
C ASP A 117 21.17 -5.32 4.81
N ARG A 118 21.12 -5.49 6.14
CA ARG A 118 21.34 -4.45 7.18
C ARG A 118 20.71 -3.12 6.78
N LYS A 119 19.40 -3.14 6.60
CA LYS A 119 18.61 -1.95 6.24
C LYS A 119 17.77 -1.48 7.44
N PRO A 120 17.51 -0.18 7.57
CA PRO A 120 16.41 0.27 8.40
C PRO A 120 15.11 -0.34 7.87
N LEU A 121 14.26 -0.84 8.75
CA LEU A 121 13.02 -1.50 8.37
C LEU A 121 11.98 -0.48 7.92
N THR A 122 11.05 -0.94 7.08
CA THR A 122 9.87 -0.17 6.69
C THR A 122 8.60 -0.97 6.88
N TRP A 123 8.50 -2.14 6.22
CA TRP A 123 7.30 -2.96 6.20
C TRP A 123 7.63 -4.42 6.46
N ILE A 124 6.79 -5.13 7.21
CA ILE A 124 6.85 -6.57 7.42
C ILE A 124 5.47 -7.13 7.07
N ARG A 125 5.39 -8.08 6.14
CA ARG A 125 4.17 -8.85 5.88
C ARG A 125 4.31 -10.24 6.46
N LEU A 126 3.30 -10.71 7.17
CA LEU A 126 3.20 -12.10 7.63
C LEU A 126 1.90 -12.68 7.09
N VAL A 127 1.95 -13.94 6.69
CA VAL A 127 0.74 -14.70 6.35
C VAL A 127 0.59 -15.79 7.39
N VAL A 128 -0.57 -15.86 8.04
CA VAL A 128 -0.91 -16.85 9.05
C VAL A 128 -2.15 -17.62 8.63
N LYS A 129 -2.17 -18.92 8.91
CA LYS A 129 -3.35 -19.75 8.70
C LYS A 129 -4.43 -19.38 9.70
N THR A 130 -5.44 -18.63 9.26
CA THR A 130 -6.68 -18.45 10.02
C THR A 130 -7.53 -19.71 9.88
N GLY A 131 -8.33 -20.01 10.90
CA GLY A 131 -9.31 -21.09 10.82
C GLY A 131 -10.34 -20.75 9.74
N GLU A 132 -10.24 -21.41 8.58
CA GLU A 132 -11.25 -21.53 7.53
C GLU A 132 -11.86 -20.19 7.03
N SER A 133 -11.25 -19.62 5.98
CA SER A 133 -11.78 -18.50 5.21
C SER A 133 -13.13 -18.88 4.57
N ILE A 134 -14.19 -18.13 4.90
CA ILE A 134 -15.49 -18.27 4.24
C ILE A 134 -15.33 -17.80 2.79
N LYS A 135 -15.43 -18.72 1.82
CA LYS A 135 -15.42 -18.38 0.39
C LYS A 135 -16.60 -17.44 0.06
N ILE A 136 -16.31 -16.21 -0.36
CA ILE A 136 -17.32 -15.25 -0.81
C ILE A 136 -17.55 -15.45 -2.31
N PRO A 137 -18.81 -15.58 -2.79
CA PRO A 137 -19.11 -15.72 -4.21
C PRO A 137 -18.71 -14.47 -5.00
N GLU A 138 -18.04 -14.65 -6.14
CA GLU A 138 -17.71 -13.58 -7.07
C GLU A 138 -18.96 -12.91 -7.65
N GLY A 139 -18.98 -11.57 -7.65
CA GLY A 139 -19.80 -10.78 -8.57
C GLY A 139 -20.67 -9.72 -7.91
N THR A 140 -20.19 -8.46 -7.96
CA THR A 140 -20.79 -7.28 -8.64
C THR A 140 -19.99 -6.02 -8.23
N LYS A 141 -20.11 -4.91 -8.99
CA LYS A 141 -19.50 -3.59 -8.69
C LYS A 141 -19.91 -2.97 -7.34
N GLU A 142 -20.83 -3.62 -6.63
CA GLU A 142 -21.28 -3.25 -5.31
C GLU A 142 -21.36 -4.52 -4.45
N CYS A 143 -20.82 -4.43 -3.23
CA CYS A 143 -20.75 -5.55 -2.32
C CYS A 143 -22.09 -5.84 -1.66
N LYS A 144 -22.69 -6.98 -2.04
CA LYS A 144 -23.95 -7.47 -1.47
C LYS A 144 -23.84 -7.81 0.02
N ARG A 145 -22.63 -8.06 0.52
CA ARG A 145 -22.36 -8.44 1.90
C ARG A 145 -22.14 -7.21 2.78
N ALA A 146 -22.81 -7.16 3.92
CA ALA A 146 -22.58 -6.15 4.96
C ALA A 146 -21.14 -6.24 5.51
N GLY A 147 -20.47 -5.10 5.63
CA GLY A 147 -19.12 -4.95 6.12
C GLY A 147 -18.02 -5.15 5.08
N TRP A 148 -18.33 -5.25 3.79
CA TRP A 148 -17.35 -5.51 2.73
C TRP A 148 -17.39 -4.44 1.63
N PHE A 149 -16.23 -4.16 1.05
CA PHE A 149 -16.04 -3.13 0.03
C PHE A 149 -14.92 -3.46 -0.97
N GLY A 150 -14.84 -2.64 -2.02
CA GLY A 150 -13.83 -2.72 -3.06
C GLY A 150 -14.06 -3.84 -4.08
N ASP A 151 -13.16 -3.94 -5.05
CA ASP A 151 -13.31 -4.89 -6.16
C ASP A 151 -13.40 -6.33 -5.65
N LYS A 152 -14.37 -7.07 -6.19
CA LYS A 152 -14.72 -8.44 -5.79
C LYS A 152 -15.04 -8.61 -4.29
N CYS A 153 -15.28 -7.53 -3.55
CA CYS A 153 -15.54 -7.57 -2.11
C CYS A 153 -14.42 -8.24 -1.33
N GLN A 154 -13.18 -7.89 -1.66
CA GLN A 154 -11.99 -8.45 -1.04
C GLN A 154 -11.55 -7.73 0.24
N TYR A 155 -12.21 -6.63 0.62
CA TYR A 155 -11.86 -5.87 1.82
C TYR A 155 -13.04 -5.82 2.78
N ARG A 156 -12.76 -6.01 4.08
CA ARG A 156 -13.74 -5.87 5.14
C ARG A 156 -13.47 -4.62 5.97
N CYS A 157 -14.53 -3.94 6.39
CA CYS A 157 -14.48 -2.76 7.24
C CYS A 157 -15.04 -3.09 8.64
N HIS A 158 -14.54 -2.38 9.65
CA HIS A 158 -14.93 -2.55 11.05
C HIS A 158 -15.26 -1.20 11.68
N CYS A 159 -16.43 -0.67 11.34
CA CYS A 159 -16.91 0.61 11.83
C CYS A 159 -17.41 0.53 13.27
N THR A 160 -17.48 1.69 13.94
CA THR A 160 -18.08 1.84 15.26
C THR A 160 -19.54 1.34 15.27
N ASP A 161 -19.95 0.69 16.37
CA ASP A 161 -21.31 0.17 16.60
C ASP A 161 -21.81 -0.79 15.49
N ASP A 162 -20.89 -1.48 14.82
CA ASP A 162 -21.18 -2.41 13.71
C ASP A 162 -21.99 -1.78 12.55
N VAL A 163 -21.86 -0.45 12.37
CA VAL A 163 -22.47 0.25 11.23
C VAL A 163 -21.81 -0.20 9.92
N ASP A 164 -22.61 -0.37 8.87
CA ASP A 164 -22.10 -0.79 7.57
C ASP A 164 -21.29 0.33 6.90
N CYS A 165 -20.16 -0.02 6.26
CA CYS A 165 -19.37 0.95 5.50
C CYS A 165 -19.88 1.12 4.07
N ASP A 166 -19.42 2.18 3.41
CA ASP A 166 -19.64 2.39 1.99
C ASP A 166 -19.11 1.21 1.15
N LYS A 167 -19.93 0.65 0.27
CA LYS A 167 -19.63 -0.60 -0.47
C LYS A 167 -18.52 -0.46 -1.52
N VAL A 168 -18.18 0.77 -1.91
CA VAL A 168 -17.18 1.04 -2.95
C VAL A 168 -15.86 1.46 -2.30
N THR A 169 -15.93 2.39 -1.36
CA THR A 169 -14.78 3.06 -0.74
C THR A 169 -14.42 2.50 0.63
N GLY A 170 -15.35 1.81 1.30
CA GLY A 170 -15.18 1.25 2.65
C GLY A 170 -15.22 2.29 3.77
N VAL A 171 -15.57 3.54 3.48
CA VAL A 171 -15.56 4.62 4.48
C VAL A 171 -16.63 4.37 5.56
N CYS A 172 -16.22 4.49 6.83
CA CYS A 172 -17.10 4.41 8.00
C CYS A 172 -17.58 5.80 8.42
N SER A 173 -18.90 5.98 8.51
CA SER A 173 -19.53 7.26 8.86
C SER A 173 -19.22 7.75 10.29
N LEU A 174 -19.02 6.81 11.23
CA LEU A 174 -18.73 7.07 12.64
C LEU A 174 -17.28 6.72 13.04
N GLY A 175 -16.40 6.55 12.06
CA GLY A 175 -15.04 6.08 12.30
C GLY A 175 -14.97 4.60 12.69
N CYS A 176 -13.83 4.20 13.26
CA CYS A 176 -13.48 2.79 13.45
C CYS A 176 -13.85 2.27 14.83
N GLY A 177 -14.29 1.00 14.86
CA GLY A 177 -14.54 0.30 16.11
C GLY A 177 -13.26 0.13 16.95
N PRO A 178 -13.38 -0.17 18.26
CA PRO A 178 -12.22 -0.33 19.13
C PRO A 178 -11.22 -1.36 18.59
N GLY A 179 -9.95 -0.94 18.47
CA GLY A 179 -8.90 -1.80 17.94
C GLY A 179 -8.79 -1.84 16.41
N TRP A 180 -9.61 -1.04 15.70
CA TRP A 180 -9.57 -0.90 14.24
C TRP A 180 -9.15 0.49 13.81
N PHE A 181 -8.51 0.60 12.64
CA PHE A 181 -8.08 1.87 12.07
C PHE A 181 -7.85 1.77 10.55
N GLY A 182 -7.46 2.87 9.91
CA GLY A 182 -7.32 2.98 8.46
C GLY A 182 -8.43 3.82 7.83
N PRO A 183 -8.28 4.21 6.54
CA PRO A 183 -9.25 5.05 5.85
C PRO A 183 -10.64 4.42 5.73
N SER A 184 -10.70 3.09 5.80
CA SER A 184 -11.92 2.28 5.68
C SER A 184 -12.11 1.36 6.89
N CYS A 185 -11.41 1.63 8.00
CA CYS A 185 -11.41 0.80 9.22
C CYS A 185 -11.15 -0.68 8.95
N GLN A 186 -10.36 -0.96 7.92
CA GLN A 186 -10.08 -2.31 7.47
C GLN A 186 -9.00 -2.99 8.31
N TYR A 187 -8.23 -2.22 9.09
CA TYR A 187 -7.03 -2.70 9.77
C TYR A 187 -7.22 -2.88 11.28
N ALA A 188 -6.71 -3.97 11.86
CA ALA A 188 -6.86 -4.33 13.28
C ALA A 188 -5.57 -4.26 14.09
N LEU A 189 -5.69 -4.16 15.41
CA LEU A 189 -4.59 -4.39 16.35
C LEU A 189 -4.43 -5.89 16.71
N HIS A 190 -3.49 -6.59 16.06
CA HIS A 190 -3.24 -8.01 16.31
C HIS A 190 -2.43 -8.23 17.60
N ARG A 191 -3.03 -8.85 18.63
CA ARG A 191 -2.41 -9.03 19.96
C ARG A 191 -1.69 -10.37 20.15
N ASP A 192 -1.87 -11.30 19.22
CA ASP A 192 -1.36 -12.68 19.31
C ASP A 192 0.01 -12.87 18.66
N LEU A 193 0.58 -11.79 18.11
CA LEU A 193 1.92 -11.75 17.58
C LEU A 193 2.64 -10.46 18.00
N GLN A 194 3.82 -10.62 18.59
CA GLN A 194 4.73 -9.54 18.94
C GLN A 194 5.96 -9.63 18.05
N ILE A 195 6.45 -8.47 17.61
CA ILE A 195 7.67 -8.37 16.82
C ILE A 195 8.64 -7.45 17.54
N THR A 196 9.78 -8.02 17.93
CA THR A 196 10.90 -7.27 18.49
C THR A 196 12.07 -7.32 17.51
N TYR A 197 12.92 -6.31 17.58
CA TYR A 197 14.07 -6.16 16.70
C TYR A 197 15.32 -5.77 17.48
N LEU A 198 16.47 -6.18 16.95
CA LEU A 198 17.78 -5.74 17.41
C LEU A 198 18.48 -4.99 16.27
N THR A 199 18.94 -3.80 16.57
CA THR A 199 19.69 -2.96 15.64
C THR A 199 21.17 -3.32 15.64
N PHE A 200 21.90 -2.89 14.61
CA PHE A 200 23.36 -3.08 14.54
C PHE A 200 24.12 -2.39 15.67
N ARG A 201 23.49 -1.41 16.36
CA ARG A 201 24.03 -0.72 17.54
C ARG A 201 23.65 -1.41 18.85
N ALA A 202 23.10 -2.62 18.78
CA ALA A 202 22.62 -3.40 19.92
C ALA A 202 21.51 -2.72 20.74
N HIS A 203 20.75 -1.79 20.13
CA HIS A 203 19.48 -1.34 20.70
C HIS A 203 18.38 -2.31 20.32
N ASP A 204 17.62 -2.74 21.32
CA ASP A 204 16.38 -3.44 21.19
C ASP A 204 15.22 -2.46 20.98
N GLY A 205 14.20 -2.94 20.29
CA GLY A 205 12.95 -2.21 20.13
C GLY A 205 11.83 -3.17 19.78
N THR A 206 10.62 -2.68 19.93
CA THR A 206 9.41 -3.40 19.52
C THR A 206 8.86 -2.67 18.31
N CYS A 207 8.41 -3.41 17.30
CA CYS A 207 7.57 -2.83 16.26
C CYS A 207 6.25 -2.38 16.91
N ALA A 208 6.24 -1.19 17.51
CA ALA A 208 5.07 -0.55 18.08
C ALA A 208 4.37 0.23 16.96
N GLY A 209 3.69 -0.50 16.09
CA GLY A 209 3.03 0.07 14.93
C GLY A 209 1.79 -0.74 14.65
N GLY A 210 0.63 -0.11 14.86
CA GLY A 210 -0.65 -0.65 14.44
C GLY A 210 -0.56 -1.13 12.99
N PHE A 211 -1.19 -2.26 12.78
CA PHE A 211 -1.09 -3.19 11.68
C PHE A 211 -2.01 -2.77 10.54
N VAL A 212 -1.61 -2.92 9.29
CA VAL A 212 -2.50 -3.01 8.13
C VAL A 212 -2.89 -4.49 8.02
N THR A 213 -4.13 -4.86 8.35
CA THR A 213 -4.65 -6.21 8.09
C THR A 213 -5.76 -6.16 7.08
N ASN A 214 -5.81 -7.10 6.15
CA ASN A 214 -7.08 -7.61 5.67
C ASN A 214 -7.37 -8.81 6.57
N VAL A 215 -8.22 -8.65 7.58
CA VAL A 215 -8.36 -9.63 8.68
C VAL A 215 -8.92 -10.98 8.20
N ASP A 216 -9.66 -11.00 7.09
CA ASP A 216 -10.37 -12.20 6.68
C ASP A 216 -9.50 -13.27 6.00
N ASP A 217 -8.27 -12.94 5.59
CA ASP A 217 -7.39 -13.86 4.84
C ASP A 217 -6.11 -14.27 5.60
N GLY A 218 -5.95 -13.82 6.84
CA GLY A 218 -4.75 -14.15 7.63
C GLY A 218 -3.48 -13.41 7.21
N VAL A 219 -3.59 -12.27 6.52
CA VAL A 219 -2.44 -11.44 6.12
C VAL A 219 -2.26 -10.25 7.06
N LEU A 220 -1.06 -10.09 7.59
CA LEU A 220 -0.65 -9.06 8.54
C LEU A 220 0.47 -8.20 7.96
N ASP A 221 0.15 -7.01 7.46
CA ASP A 221 1.11 -5.98 7.07
C ASP A 221 1.43 -5.07 8.24
N ILE A 222 2.71 -4.86 8.53
CA ILE A 222 3.17 -4.14 9.72
C ILE A 222 4.13 -3.06 9.25
N SER A 223 3.74 -1.81 9.46
CA SER A 223 4.65 -0.68 9.32
C SER A 223 5.61 -0.68 10.51
N CYS A 224 6.79 -1.28 10.34
CA CYS A 224 7.86 -1.26 11.32
C CYS A 224 9.00 -0.39 10.81
N VAL A 225 8.87 0.93 10.99
CA VAL A 225 9.88 1.89 10.55
C VAL A 225 10.96 2.01 11.62
N THR A 226 12.23 1.82 11.22
CA THR A 226 13.38 2.06 12.11
C THR A 226 14.31 3.11 11.50
N ASP A 227 14.98 3.88 12.35
CA ASP A 227 16.00 4.84 11.91
C ASP A 227 17.38 4.19 11.72
N THR A 228 17.57 3.01 12.31
CA THR A 228 18.84 2.28 12.27
C THR A 228 18.67 0.89 11.66
N PRO A 229 19.68 0.42 10.90
CA PRO A 229 19.72 -0.94 10.40
C PRO A 229 19.43 -2.01 11.45
N VAL A 230 18.46 -2.86 11.13
CA VAL A 230 18.14 -4.04 11.94
C VAL A 230 19.00 -5.21 11.49
N VAL A 231 19.46 -6.00 12.46
CA VAL A 231 20.28 -7.20 12.24
C VAL A 231 19.56 -8.48 12.65
N LYS A 232 18.60 -8.39 13.58
CA LYS A 232 17.81 -9.52 14.06
C LYS A 232 16.35 -9.10 14.26
N LEU A 233 15.43 -9.97 13.89
CA LEU A 233 14.02 -9.92 14.29
C LEU A 233 13.69 -11.12 15.17
N GLU A 234 12.72 -10.94 16.04
CA GLU A 234 12.13 -12.00 16.84
C GLU A 234 10.62 -11.86 16.81
N LEU A 235 9.96 -12.87 16.24
CA LEU A 235 8.51 -13.03 16.25
C LEU A 235 8.17 -13.87 17.48
N SER A 236 7.20 -13.43 18.28
CA SER A 236 6.75 -14.16 19.45
C SER A 236 5.23 -14.14 19.61
N GLY A 237 4.68 -15.20 20.19
CA GLY A 237 3.26 -15.34 20.49
C GLY A 237 2.59 -16.51 19.76
N PRO A 238 1.31 -16.80 20.08
CA PRO A 238 0.57 -17.94 19.53
C PRO A 238 0.50 -17.96 18.00
N GLY A 239 0.44 -16.79 17.34
CA GLY A 239 0.36 -16.69 15.87
C GLY A 239 1.58 -17.25 15.12
N VAL A 240 2.71 -17.46 15.82
CA VAL A 240 3.92 -18.07 15.22
C VAL A 240 3.68 -19.53 14.82
N ARG A 241 2.76 -20.24 15.49
CA ARG A 241 2.45 -21.67 15.24
C ARG A 241 1.65 -21.96 13.97
N SER A 242 1.23 -20.90 13.29
CA SER A 242 0.41 -20.98 12.08
C SER A 242 0.96 -20.08 10.99
N LEU A 243 2.23 -19.70 11.07
CA LEU A 243 2.87 -18.85 10.07
C LEU A 243 3.04 -19.61 8.77
N CYS A 244 2.80 -18.95 7.64
CA CYS A 244 2.91 -19.48 6.28
C CYS A 244 3.98 -18.74 5.50
N SER A 245 3.96 -17.42 5.51
CA SER A 245 4.98 -16.64 4.79
C SER A 245 5.41 -15.41 5.57
N LEU A 246 6.63 -14.96 5.32
CA LEU A 246 7.21 -13.74 5.87
C LEU A 246 7.86 -12.94 4.76
N HIS A 247 7.55 -11.66 4.70
CA HIS A 247 8.22 -10.71 3.81
C HIS A 247 8.66 -9.51 4.62
N ILE A 248 9.87 -9.05 4.38
CA ILE A 248 10.45 -7.93 5.10
C ILE A 248 10.96 -6.94 4.08
N SER A 249 10.63 -5.67 4.24
CA SER A 249 11.12 -4.56 3.44
C SER A 249 11.90 -3.61 4.32
N GLY A 250 12.93 -3.01 3.74
CA GLY A 250 13.77 -2.02 4.39
C GLY A 250 14.62 -1.25 3.39
N GLY A 251 15.09 -0.08 3.79
CA GLY A 251 15.86 0.83 2.93
C GLY A 251 15.35 2.26 3.03
N LYS A 252 15.90 3.15 2.20
CA LYS A 252 15.41 4.53 2.17
C LYS A 252 13.97 4.55 1.65
N ARG A 253 13.13 5.39 2.27
CA ARG A 253 11.76 5.65 1.80
C ARG A 253 11.81 6.05 0.33
N GLN A 254 11.01 5.42 -0.52
CA GLN A 254 10.98 5.69 -1.97
C GLN A 254 10.45 7.10 -2.33
N GLY A 255 10.17 7.94 -1.33
CA GLY A 255 9.88 9.39 -1.49
C GLY A 255 11.10 10.32 -1.34
N ASP A 256 12.30 9.80 -1.06
CA ASP A 256 13.54 10.59 -0.94
C ASP A 256 14.43 10.52 -2.20
N VAL A 257 13.92 10.07 -3.35
CA VAL A 257 14.63 10.18 -4.63
C VAL A 257 14.49 11.61 -5.19
N GLY A 258 14.97 12.57 -4.41
CA GLY A 258 15.60 13.76 -4.95
C GLY A 258 17.04 13.41 -5.30
N GLU A 259 17.23 12.53 -6.29
CA GLU A 259 18.54 12.29 -6.87
C GLU A 259 18.90 13.54 -7.68
N LYS A 260 19.50 14.54 -6.99
CA LYS A 260 20.32 15.55 -7.64
C LYS A 260 21.41 14.77 -8.37
N LYS A 261 21.17 14.49 -9.64
CA LYS A 261 22.17 13.99 -10.57
C LYS A 261 23.27 15.03 -10.60
N GLU A 262 24.37 14.71 -9.94
CA GLU A 262 25.62 15.46 -9.99
C GLU A 262 26.07 15.42 -11.46
N VAL A 263 25.75 16.49 -12.20
CA VAL A 263 26.33 16.76 -13.52
C VAL A 263 27.81 16.95 -13.28
N ARG A 264 28.57 15.87 -13.45
CA ARG A 264 30.02 15.93 -13.47
C ARG A 264 30.41 16.60 -14.78
N ASP A 265 30.59 17.92 -14.71
CA ASP A 265 31.12 18.73 -15.80
C ASP A 265 32.46 18.13 -16.26
N ARG A 266 32.45 17.58 -17.48
CA ARG A 266 33.64 17.27 -18.25
C ARG A 266 34.13 18.55 -18.93
N GLU A 267 34.65 19.48 -18.16
CA GLU A 267 35.44 20.60 -18.70
C GLU A 267 36.64 20.84 -17.79
N THR A 268 37.72 20.08 -18.01
CA THR A 268 39.10 20.50 -17.73
C THR A 268 40.07 19.39 -18.17
N LEU A 269 40.26 19.26 -19.49
CA LEU A 269 41.41 18.53 -20.06
C LEU A 269 41.67 19.03 -21.50
N VAL A 270 41.87 20.34 -21.68
CA VAL A 270 42.49 20.88 -22.92
C VAL A 270 43.58 21.94 -22.67
N GLU A 271 43.60 22.68 -21.58
CA GLU A 271 44.62 23.76 -21.43
C GLU A 271 45.86 23.36 -20.60
N LYS A 272 46.58 22.30 -21.03
CA LYS A 272 47.95 22.05 -20.52
C LYS A 272 48.92 21.47 -21.54
N ARG A 273 48.76 21.85 -22.81
CA ARG A 273 49.83 21.84 -23.82
C ARG A 273 49.69 23.05 -24.75
N ARG A 274 50.19 24.19 -24.29
CA ARG A 274 50.83 25.22 -25.11
C ARG A 274 51.79 26.00 -24.25
#